data_AF-A0A2E8R397-F1
#
_entry.id   AF-A0A2E8R397-F1
#
_cell.length_a   1.000
_cell.length_b   1.000
_cell.length_c   1.000
_cell.angle_alpha   90.00
_cell.angle_beta   90.00
_cell.angle_gamma   90.00
#
_symmetry.space_group_name_H-M   'P 1'
#
loop_
_entity.id
_entity.type
_entity.pdbx_description
1 polymer ?
#
loop_
_entity_poly.entity_id
_entity_poly.type
_entity_poly.pdbx_seq_one_letter_code
_entity_poly.pdbx_strand_id
1 'polypeptide(L)'
;MDEAPVEETTPESAKTASAKAETHEFQAEVSKLLDLMINSLYKEKDIFLRELIANASDACDKLRYAAITEPELTAGDSDLKVTISADKDARTLTVQDNGIGMNHDELVANLGTIARSGTEAFLKIMKEGDGETDANLIGQFGVGFYSAFMVASKVEVFTRRAGEEAGWHWESKGRGKFSIQEDASAERGARIVLHLRKAEEDFLDPMRIRHIVSTYSDHIALPIQLLEDGKEAETLNEGSALWTRPVSEITEEQHNEFYNHVAHLPGAPWATVHVHAEGRFEYTALLYVPDMRPFDLFDPARQHRVRLYVKRVFITEECEGLVPGFLRFMRGIVDCADLPLNVSRETLQHNPLLAKISSGLVKRILSELEKKAKKEPEAFAEFWDNFGAVLKEGIYEESDHRDKLMKLARFHSLTSGEKWLSLDEYAAAMPEGQDAIYYLSGDAEAGIDKSPQLEGFKARGIDVLFMTDPVDQFWLPTATEYDGKPFRSITQGSADLDKFEAAKPEDGADGGAAEAQTSESDMDKLIAMIKLTLGEEVKDVRSSSRLTESPVCLVADEGDVDMHFERLLRQHQQPVMG
;
A
#
# COMPACT_ATOMS: atom_id res chain seq x y z
N MET A 1 39.92 85.00 35.32
CA MET A 1 39.60 85.04 33.88
C MET A 1 39.55 83.58 33.46
N ASP A 2 38.58 82.86 34.01
CA ASP A 2 37.19 82.75 33.52
C ASP A 2 37.14 81.86 32.29
N GLU A 3 36.50 80.71 32.50
CA GLU A 3 36.07 79.75 31.51
C GLU A 3 35.36 80.47 30.36
N ALA A 4 35.85 80.25 29.14
CA ALA A 4 35.08 80.49 27.93
C ALA A 4 34.66 79.12 27.37
N PRO A 5 33.36 78.91 27.08
CA PRO A 5 32.85 77.61 26.68
C PRO A 5 33.26 77.28 25.24
N VAL A 6 33.69 76.05 25.01
CA VAL A 6 33.86 75.49 23.67
C VAL A 6 32.46 75.20 23.13
N GLU A 7 32.10 75.94 22.09
CA GLU A 7 30.83 75.84 21.37
C GLU A 7 30.71 74.46 20.69
N GLU A 8 29.69 73.69 21.08
CA GLU A 8 29.26 72.46 20.40
C GLU A 8 28.91 72.79 18.94
N THR A 9 29.82 72.45 18.03
CA THR A 9 29.48 72.31 16.62
C THR A 9 28.82 70.95 16.44
N THR A 10 27.50 70.96 16.38
CA THR A 10 26.66 69.84 15.94
C THR A 10 27.17 69.30 14.61
N PRO A 11 27.45 67.98 14.48
CA PRO A 11 27.68 67.40 13.18
C PRO A 11 26.35 67.44 12.41
N GLU A 12 26.37 68.22 11.35
CA GLU A 12 25.37 68.27 10.29
C GLU A 12 24.87 66.85 9.97
N SER A 13 23.57 66.62 10.14
CA SER A 13 22.92 65.35 9.87
C SER A 13 23.21 64.94 8.43
N ALA A 14 24.13 63.99 8.25
CA ALA A 14 24.27 63.28 7.00
C ALA A 14 22.93 62.59 6.74
N LYS A 15 22.11 63.18 5.89
CA LYS A 15 20.95 62.52 5.29
C LYS A 15 21.49 61.36 4.46
N THR A 16 21.64 60.20 5.08
CA THR A 16 21.73 58.93 4.38
C THR A 16 20.42 58.78 3.63
N ALA A 17 20.42 59.08 2.34
CA ALA A 17 19.32 58.76 1.47
C ALA A 17 19.12 57.23 1.55
N SER A 18 18.09 56.80 2.28
CA SER A 18 17.61 55.43 2.23
C SER A 18 17.32 55.10 0.77
N ALA A 19 18.16 54.26 0.15
CA ALA A 19 17.87 53.73 -1.18
C ALA A 19 16.47 53.12 -1.13
N LYS A 20 15.57 53.54 -2.03
CA LYS A 20 14.24 52.94 -2.14
C LYS A 20 14.43 51.48 -2.54
N ALA A 21 13.92 50.57 -1.73
CA ALA A 21 13.83 49.16 -2.12
C ALA A 21 12.94 49.07 -3.36
N GLU A 22 13.48 48.50 -4.43
CA GLU A 22 12.71 48.16 -5.62
C GLU A 22 12.18 46.73 -5.46
N THR A 23 10.86 46.61 -5.45
CA THR A 23 10.17 45.32 -5.46
C THR A 23 9.88 44.96 -6.91
N HIS A 24 10.34 43.78 -7.32
CA HIS A 24 10.07 43.20 -8.63
C HIS A 24 9.28 41.90 -8.44
N GLU A 25 8.31 41.64 -9.32
CA GLU A 25 7.61 40.36 -9.37
C GLU A 25 8.49 39.28 -10.01
N PHE A 26 8.36 38.04 -9.56
CA PHE A 26 9.03 36.91 -10.18
C PHE A 26 8.51 36.73 -11.62
N GLN A 27 9.42 36.72 -12.59
CA GLN A 27 9.12 36.39 -13.97
C GLN A 27 9.51 34.94 -14.28
N ALA A 28 8.70 34.26 -15.06
CA ALA A 28 8.97 32.89 -15.51
C ALA A 28 8.91 32.79 -17.04
N GLU A 29 9.89 32.10 -17.63
CA GLU A 29 9.92 31.86 -19.07
C GLU A 29 9.05 30.64 -19.41
N VAL A 30 7.84 30.91 -19.92
CA VAL A 30 6.80 29.94 -20.28
C VAL A 30 7.36 28.78 -21.13
N SER A 31 8.22 29.08 -22.09
CA SER A 31 8.85 28.09 -22.97
C SER A 31 9.69 27.07 -22.19
N LYS A 32 10.49 27.53 -21.22
CA LYS A 32 11.34 26.67 -20.39
C LYS A 32 10.52 25.87 -19.38
N LEU A 33 9.44 26.44 -18.87
CA LEU A 33 8.50 25.72 -18.00
C LEU A 33 7.82 24.57 -18.75
N LEU A 34 7.35 24.81 -19.98
CA LEU A 34 6.78 23.76 -20.83
C LEU A 34 7.83 22.69 -21.14
N ASP A 35 9.06 23.08 -21.50
CA ASP A 35 10.14 22.12 -21.75
C ASP A 35 10.46 21.27 -20.51
N LEU A 36 10.44 21.86 -19.30
CA LEU A 36 10.63 21.13 -18.04
C LEU A 36 9.48 20.16 -17.78
N MET A 37 8.23 20.59 -18.00
CA MET A 37 7.06 19.73 -17.84
C MET A 37 7.08 18.56 -18.82
N ILE A 38 7.42 18.82 -20.08
CA ILE A 38 7.45 17.83 -21.17
C ILE A 38 8.57 16.81 -20.98
N ASN A 39 9.75 17.22 -20.50
CA ASN A 39 10.94 16.36 -20.47
C ASN A 39 11.36 15.88 -19.07
N SER A 40 10.83 16.47 -17.99
CA SER A 40 11.35 16.21 -16.63
C SER A 40 10.31 15.86 -15.57
N LEU A 41 9.01 16.17 -15.77
CA LEU A 41 7.98 15.92 -14.74
C LEU A 41 7.26 14.59 -14.88
N TYR A 42 7.08 14.09 -16.10
CA TYR A 42 6.38 12.83 -16.35
C TYR A 42 7.37 11.77 -16.83
N LYS A 43 7.36 10.59 -16.18
CA LYS A 43 8.19 9.46 -16.61
C LYS A 43 7.54 8.68 -17.75
N GLU A 44 6.22 8.62 -17.75
CA GLU A 44 5.43 7.90 -18.75
C GLU A 44 4.60 8.83 -19.62
N LYS A 45 4.60 8.57 -20.93
CA LYS A 45 3.86 9.42 -21.87
C LYS A 45 2.36 9.18 -21.84
N ASP A 46 1.91 7.96 -21.51
CA ASP A 46 0.49 7.55 -21.46
C ASP A 46 -0.39 8.51 -20.64
N ILE A 47 0.22 9.18 -19.67
CA ILE A 47 -0.38 10.17 -18.79
C ILE A 47 -1.10 11.29 -19.55
N PHE A 48 -0.68 11.65 -20.78
CA PHE A 48 -1.38 12.70 -21.51
C PHE A 48 -2.87 12.37 -21.70
N LEU A 49 -3.19 11.11 -21.98
CA LEU A 49 -4.58 10.70 -22.24
C LEU A 49 -5.38 10.69 -20.93
N ARG A 50 -4.77 10.26 -19.82
CA ARG A 50 -5.34 10.37 -18.47
C ARG A 50 -5.72 11.82 -18.14
N GLU A 51 -4.80 12.77 -18.36
CA GLU A 51 -5.05 14.18 -18.04
C GLU A 51 -6.16 14.78 -18.92
N LEU A 52 -6.22 14.43 -20.21
CA LEU A 52 -7.26 14.91 -21.10
C LEU A 52 -8.64 14.34 -20.73
N ILE A 53 -8.73 13.04 -20.43
CA ILE A 53 -9.99 12.40 -20.00
C ILE A 53 -10.44 12.98 -18.64
N ALA A 54 -9.52 13.22 -17.71
CA ALA A 54 -9.85 13.85 -16.43
C ALA A 54 -10.42 15.26 -16.61
N ASN A 55 -9.84 16.08 -17.50
CA ASN A 55 -10.35 17.41 -17.81
C ASN A 55 -11.73 17.37 -18.47
N ALA A 56 -11.93 16.41 -19.38
CA ALA A 56 -13.23 16.14 -20.01
C ALA A 56 -14.28 15.74 -18.96
N SER A 57 -13.93 14.86 -18.02
CA SER A 57 -14.81 14.48 -16.92
C SER A 57 -15.21 15.67 -16.05
N ASP A 58 -14.23 16.49 -15.65
CA ASP A 58 -14.48 17.72 -14.88
C ASP A 58 -15.42 18.69 -15.64
N ALA A 59 -15.28 18.79 -16.96
CA ALA A 59 -16.14 19.64 -17.79
C ALA A 59 -17.59 19.14 -17.84
N CYS A 60 -17.78 17.82 -17.95
CA CYS A 60 -19.09 17.20 -17.88
C CYS A 60 -19.72 17.35 -16.49
N ASP A 61 -18.96 17.17 -15.41
CA ASP A 61 -19.47 17.33 -14.04
C ASP A 61 -19.86 18.78 -13.74
N LYS A 62 -19.09 19.77 -14.23
CA LYS A 62 -19.47 21.19 -14.18
C LYS A 62 -20.79 21.46 -14.90
N LEU A 63 -20.98 20.87 -16.08
CA LEU A 63 -22.24 21.00 -16.83
C LEU A 63 -23.39 20.36 -16.07
N ARG A 64 -23.20 19.15 -15.53
CA ARG A 64 -24.20 18.45 -14.72
C ARG A 64 -24.62 19.30 -13.52
N TYR A 65 -23.67 19.95 -12.85
CA TYR A 65 -23.96 20.84 -11.73
C TYR A 65 -24.71 22.10 -12.18
N ALA A 66 -24.24 22.79 -13.22
CA ALA A 66 -24.92 23.99 -13.73
C ALA A 66 -26.36 23.69 -14.17
N ALA A 67 -26.61 22.50 -14.72
CA ALA A 67 -27.93 22.05 -15.15
C ALA A 67 -28.92 21.79 -13.99
N ILE A 68 -28.45 21.72 -12.73
CA ILE A 68 -29.34 21.64 -11.56
C ILE A 68 -30.15 22.94 -11.44
N THR A 69 -29.53 24.08 -11.72
CA THR A 69 -30.15 25.41 -11.65
C THR A 69 -30.65 25.91 -13.02
N GLU A 70 -30.00 25.50 -14.11
CA GLU A 70 -30.31 25.91 -15.49
C GLU A 70 -30.47 24.67 -16.40
N PRO A 71 -31.60 23.94 -16.31
CA PRO A 71 -31.79 22.67 -17.03
C PRO A 71 -31.65 22.76 -18.56
N GLU A 72 -31.89 23.94 -19.13
CA GLU A 72 -31.73 24.23 -20.55
C GLU A 72 -30.30 24.04 -21.07
N LEU A 73 -29.28 24.08 -20.20
CA LEU A 73 -27.88 23.93 -20.60
C LEU A 73 -27.55 22.54 -21.17
N THR A 74 -28.36 21.52 -20.83
CA THR A 74 -28.21 20.15 -21.35
C THR A 74 -29.26 19.80 -22.40
N ALA A 75 -30.14 20.74 -22.77
CA ALA A 75 -31.22 20.48 -23.71
C ALA A 75 -30.69 20.01 -25.08
N GLY A 76 -31.17 18.85 -25.54
CA GLY A 76 -30.82 18.26 -26.84
C GLY A 76 -29.60 17.34 -26.85
N ASP A 77 -28.79 17.33 -25.79
CA ASP A 77 -27.67 16.40 -25.62
C ASP A 77 -27.38 16.23 -24.12
N SER A 78 -28.19 15.41 -23.45
CA SER A 78 -28.11 15.17 -22.00
C SER A 78 -27.17 14.01 -21.63
N ASP A 79 -26.80 13.19 -22.60
CA ASP A 79 -26.01 11.98 -22.39
C ASP A 79 -24.52 12.35 -22.38
N LEU A 80 -24.05 12.83 -21.22
CA LEU A 80 -22.67 13.26 -21.03
C LEU A 80 -21.70 12.10 -21.23
N LYS A 81 -20.66 12.32 -22.04
CA LYS A 81 -19.68 11.30 -22.43
C LYS A 81 -18.37 11.92 -22.89
N VAL A 82 -17.32 11.08 -22.90
CA VAL A 82 -16.04 11.38 -23.53
C VAL A 82 -15.88 10.46 -24.73
N THR A 83 -15.51 10.99 -25.90
CA THR A 83 -15.28 10.24 -27.12
C THR A 83 -13.82 10.38 -27.54
N ILE A 84 -13.17 9.26 -27.84
CA ILE A 84 -11.80 9.17 -28.33
C ILE A 84 -11.85 8.64 -29.76
N SER A 85 -11.14 9.27 -30.68
CA SER A 85 -11.02 8.78 -32.06
C SER A 85 -9.59 8.98 -32.59
N ALA A 86 -9.14 8.04 -33.41
CA ALA A 86 -7.81 8.06 -34.01
C ALA A 86 -7.91 8.07 -35.54
N ASP A 87 -7.22 9.01 -36.18
CA ASP A 87 -7.07 9.09 -37.62
C ASP A 87 -5.61 8.84 -37.98
N LYS A 88 -5.34 7.68 -38.59
CA LYS A 88 -4.01 7.25 -38.98
C LYS A 88 -3.48 8.00 -40.21
N ASP A 89 -4.37 8.45 -41.10
CA ASP A 89 -3.99 9.16 -42.31
C ASP A 89 -3.62 10.62 -42.00
N ALA A 90 -4.40 11.27 -41.14
CA ALA A 90 -4.11 12.62 -40.64
C ALA A 90 -3.04 12.63 -39.51
N ARG A 91 -2.73 11.47 -38.92
CA ARG A 91 -1.88 11.31 -37.74
C ARG A 91 -2.39 12.15 -36.56
N THR A 92 -3.68 12.02 -36.28
CA THR A 92 -4.35 12.76 -35.21
C THR A 92 -5.07 11.84 -34.24
N LEU A 93 -4.92 12.13 -32.95
CA LEU A 93 -5.76 11.59 -31.90
C LEU A 93 -6.69 12.70 -31.41
N THR A 94 -7.98 12.40 -31.30
CA THR A 94 -8.99 13.36 -30.84
C THR A 94 -9.59 12.88 -29.53
N VAL A 95 -9.69 13.77 -28.54
CA VAL A 95 -10.45 13.58 -27.31
C VAL A 95 -11.53 14.64 -27.27
N GLN A 96 -12.79 14.22 -27.22
CA GLN A 96 -13.96 15.11 -27.27
C GLN A 96 -14.88 14.85 -26.08
N ASP A 97 -15.30 15.91 -25.41
CA ASP A 97 -16.38 15.88 -24.42
C ASP A 97 -17.54 16.75 -24.87
N ASN A 98 -18.75 16.44 -24.39
CA ASN A 98 -19.94 17.26 -24.56
C ASN A 98 -20.32 18.03 -23.28
N GLY A 99 -19.32 18.33 -22.44
CA GLY A 99 -19.43 19.04 -21.17
C GLY A 99 -19.64 20.56 -21.33
N ILE A 100 -19.25 21.33 -20.31
CA ILE A 100 -19.61 22.75 -20.23
C ILE A 100 -18.91 23.64 -21.26
N GLY A 101 -17.76 23.22 -21.80
CA GLY A 101 -16.95 23.97 -22.75
C GLY A 101 -16.30 25.23 -22.16
N MET A 102 -15.69 26.05 -23.02
CA MET A 102 -15.04 27.30 -22.65
C MET A 102 -15.44 28.44 -23.60
N ASN A 103 -15.49 29.66 -23.08
CA ASN A 103 -15.58 30.87 -23.90
C ASN A 103 -14.19 31.47 -24.17
N HIS A 104 -14.14 32.57 -24.94
CA HIS A 104 -12.89 33.24 -25.30
C HIS A 104 -12.01 33.58 -24.08
N ASP A 105 -12.60 34.19 -23.05
CA ASP A 105 -11.84 34.66 -21.89
C ASP A 105 -11.30 33.49 -21.07
N GLU A 106 -12.05 32.39 -20.99
CA GLU A 106 -11.59 31.15 -20.38
C GLU A 106 -10.49 30.47 -21.19
N LEU A 107 -10.53 30.50 -22.52
CA LEU A 107 -9.43 30.00 -23.35
C LEU A 107 -8.13 30.78 -23.08
N VAL A 108 -8.21 32.11 -23.00
CA VAL A 108 -7.05 32.96 -22.65
C VAL A 108 -6.59 32.68 -21.23
N ALA A 109 -7.51 32.60 -20.27
CA ALA A 109 -7.19 32.46 -18.86
C ALA A 109 -6.70 31.05 -18.49
N ASN A 110 -7.35 30.00 -18.98
CA ASN A 110 -7.11 28.62 -18.54
C ASN A 110 -6.09 27.90 -19.44
N LEU A 111 -6.17 28.07 -20.77
CA LEU A 111 -5.22 27.44 -21.71
C LEU A 111 -4.07 28.35 -22.12
N GLY A 112 -4.22 29.67 -21.94
CA GLY A 112 -3.16 30.65 -22.21
C GLY A 112 -2.24 30.94 -21.03
N THR A 113 -2.60 30.51 -19.82
CA THR A 113 -1.81 30.71 -18.60
C THR A 113 -1.40 29.35 -18.01
N ILE A 114 -0.12 29.15 -17.74
CA ILE A 114 0.38 27.93 -17.08
C ILE A 114 0.12 28.03 -15.57
N ALA A 115 -0.22 26.90 -14.94
CA ALA A 115 -0.50 26.80 -13.51
C ALA A 115 -1.75 27.58 -13.06
N ARG A 116 -2.74 27.71 -13.96
CA ARG A 116 -4.06 28.24 -13.66
C ARG A 116 -5.12 27.21 -14.03
N SER A 117 -5.92 26.79 -13.04
CA SER A 117 -7.02 25.85 -13.27
C SER A 117 -8.38 26.54 -13.12
N GLY A 118 -9.18 26.50 -14.19
CA GLY A 118 -10.60 26.90 -14.13
C GLY A 118 -11.43 25.98 -13.22
N THR A 119 -11.02 24.73 -13.03
CA THR A 119 -11.65 23.79 -12.09
C THR A 119 -11.39 24.19 -10.64
N GLU A 120 -10.18 24.64 -10.30
CA GLU A 120 -9.86 25.17 -8.98
C GLU A 120 -10.68 26.44 -8.67
N ALA A 121 -10.79 27.35 -9.65
CA ALA A 121 -11.59 28.57 -9.51
C ALA A 121 -13.08 28.24 -9.27
N PHE A 122 -13.61 27.25 -9.99
CA PHE A 122 -14.99 26.78 -9.81
C PHE A 122 -15.21 26.16 -8.42
N LEU A 123 -14.27 25.35 -7.92
CA LEU A 123 -14.32 24.80 -6.56
C LEU A 123 -14.33 25.89 -5.48
N LYS A 124 -13.60 26.99 -5.67
CA LYS A 124 -13.62 28.13 -4.73
C LYS A 124 -15.01 28.79 -4.69
N ILE A 125 -15.60 29.05 -5.85
CA ILE A 125 -16.95 29.61 -5.97
C ILE A 125 -17.98 28.69 -5.29
N MET A 126 -17.87 27.37 -5.50
CA MET A 126 -18.76 26.39 -4.86
C MET A 126 -18.65 26.39 -3.34
N LYS A 127 -17.42 26.46 -2.79
CA LYS A 127 -17.18 26.49 -1.33
C LYS A 127 -17.66 27.78 -0.65
N GLU A 128 -17.78 28.87 -1.41
CA GLU A 128 -18.28 30.16 -0.92
C GLU A 128 -19.82 30.25 -0.95
N GLY A 129 -20.51 29.33 -1.65
CA GLY A 129 -21.96 29.14 -1.56
C GLY A 129 -22.32 28.14 -0.46
N ASP A 130 -23.40 28.39 0.29
CA ASP A 130 -23.89 27.58 1.44
C ASP A 130 -24.36 26.13 1.09
N GLY A 131 -23.88 25.52 0.00
CA GLY A 131 -24.24 24.16 -0.41
C GLY A 131 -23.16 23.13 -0.10
N GLU A 132 -23.51 22.07 0.64
CA GLU A 132 -22.73 20.82 0.62
C GLU A 132 -22.64 20.32 -0.84
N THR A 133 -21.43 20.10 -1.33
CA THR A 133 -21.18 19.75 -2.75
C THR A 133 -20.50 18.39 -2.86
N ASP A 134 -21.17 17.48 -3.58
CA ASP A 134 -20.71 16.13 -3.94
C ASP A 134 -19.82 16.14 -5.21
N ALA A 135 -19.24 17.30 -5.55
CA ALA A 135 -18.53 17.53 -6.80
C ALA A 135 -17.08 17.00 -6.74
N ASN A 136 -16.88 15.79 -7.26
CA ASN A 136 -15.59 15.09 -7.31
C ASN A 136 -14.66 15.59 -8.42
N LEU A 137 -14.28 16.88 -8.39
CA LEU A 137 -13.43 17.50 -9.41
C LEU A 137 -11.93 17.20 -9.21
N ILE A 138 -11.23 16.87 -10.30
CA ILE A 138 -9.88 16.25 -10.34
C ILE A 138 -8.76 17.28 -10.64
N GLY A 139 -8.98 18.19 -11.59
CA GLY A 139 -7.94 19.02 -12.21
C GLY A 139 -7.58 20.28 -11.42
N GLN A 140 -6.69 20.21 -10.43
CA GLN A 140 -6.40 21.36 -9.55
C GLN A 140 -5.14 22.17 -9.92
N PHE A 141 -4.16 21.58 -10.59
CA PHE A 141 -2.84 22.21 -10.79
C PHE A 141 -2.73 23.14 -12.00
N GLY A 142 -3.64 23.05 -12.98
CA GLY A 142 -3.60 23.91 -14.18
C GLY A 142 -2.42 23.65 -15.12
N VAL A 143 -1.89 22.42 -15.10
CA VAL A 143 -0.74 22.00 -15.93
C VAL A 143 -1.03 20.75 -16.78
N GLY A 144 -2.04 19.96 -16.42
CA GLY A 144 -2.35 18.67 -17.06
C GLY A 144 -2.61 18.75 -18.56
N PHE A 145 -3.25 19.82 -19.05
CA PHE A 145 -3.48 20.03 -20.50
C PHE A 145 -2.18 20.03 -21.32
N TYR A 146 -1.09 20.60 -20.80
CA TYR A 146 0.16 20.72 -21.54
C TYR A 146 0.92 19.40 -21.67
N SER A 147 0.54 18.36 -20.92
CA SER A 147 1.03 17.00 -21.12
C SER A 147 0.77 16.48 -22.54
N ALA A 148 -0.25 17.01 -23.24
CA ALA A 148 -0.52 16.71 -24.65
C ALA A 148 0.68 17.00 -25.56
N PHE A 149 1.53 17.98 -25.24
CA PHE A 149 2.71 18.32 -26.04
C PHE A 149 3.89 17.34 -25.87
N MET A 150 3.80 16.38 -24.92
CA MET A 150 4.73 15.26 -24.82
C MET A 150 4.65 14.36 -26.06
N VAL A 151 3.43 14.15 -26.58
CA VAL A 151 3.18 13.29 -27.73
C VAL A 151 2.84 14.07 -29.00
N ALA A 152 2.27 15.27 -28.87
CA ALA A 152 1.84 16.10 -29.99
C ALA A 152 2.87 17.16 -30.40
N SER A 153 2.85 17.51 -31.69
CA SER A 153 3.61 18.62 -32.28
C SER A 153 2.78 19.89 -32.43
N LYS A 154 1.45 19.75 -32.50
CA LYS A 154 0.44 20.81 -32.51
C LYS A 154 -0.79 20.28 -31.76
N VAL A 155 -1.44 21.15 -31.00
CA VAL A 155 -2.73 20.87 -30.36
C VAL A 155 -3.72 21.93 -30.83
N GLU A 156 -4.91 21.48 -31.22
CA GLU A 156 -6.05 22.32 -31.55
C GLU A 156 -7.20 22.02 -30.58
N VAL A 157 -7.91 23.06 -30.15
CA VAL A 157 -9.07 22.93 -29.26
C VAL A 157 -10.23 23.69 -29.89
N PHE A 158 -11.30 22.97 -30.17
CA PHE A 158 -12.55 23.53 -30.66
C PHE A 158 -13.56 23.45 -29.52
N THR A 159 -14.16 24.56 -29.13
CA THR A 159 -15.03 24.57 -27.95
C THR A 159 -16.11 25.64 -28.05
N ARG A 160 -17.28 25.31 -27.51
CA ARG A 160 -18.37 26.26 -27.27
C ARG A 160 -18.90 26.06 -25.87
N ARG A 161 -19.04 27.15 -25.12
CA ARG A 161 -19.59 27.12 -23.77
C ARG A 161 -21.10 26.85 -23.81
N ALA A 162 -21.58 25.98 -22.93
CA ALA A 162 -23.02 25.78 -22.74
C ALA A 162 -23.70 27.12 -22.40
N GLY A 163 -24.83 27.40 -23.05
CA GLY A 163 -25.56 28.67 -22.92
C GLY A 163 -25.05 29.80 -23.83
N GLU A 164 -23.94 29.61 -24.53
CA GLU A 164 -23.41 30.60 -25.49
C GLU A 164 -23.55 30.12 -26.95
N GLU A 165 -23.78 31.05 -27.88
CA GLU A 165 -23.84 30.75 -29.32
C GLU A 165 -22.46 30.71 -29.98
N ALA A 166 -21.53 31.56 -29.51
CA ALA A 166 -20.21 31.72 -30.11
C ALA A 166 -19.29 30.55 -29.75
N GLY A 167 -18.79 29.87 -30.78
CA GLY A 167 -17.76 28.86 -30.67
C GLY A 167 -16.36 29.40 -30.97
N TRP A 168 -15.33 28.69 -30.53
CA TRP A 168 -13.94 29.14 -30.59
C TRP A 168 -13.00 28.02 -31.02
N HIS A 169 -11.99 28.37 -31.81
CA HIS A 169 -10.86 27.53 -32.17
C HIS A 169 -9.57 28.12 -31.59
N TRP A 170 -8.92 27.36 -30.71
CA TRP A 170 -7.60 27.64 -30.15
C TRP A 170 -6.57 26.71 -30.79
N GLU A 171 -5.40 27.23 -31.16
CA GLU A 171 -4.28 26.39 -31.64
C GLU A 171 -2.92 26.79 -31.03
N SER A 172 -2.07 25.79 -30.81
CA SER A 172 -0.70 26.02 -30.34
C SER A 172 0.27 24.90 -30.75
N LYS A 173 1.55 25.25 -30.84
CA LYS A 173 2.68 24.32 -31.05
C LYS A 173 3.51 24.08 -29.77
N GLY A 174 3.04 24.58 -28.62
CA GLY A 174 3.75 24.43 -27.34
C GLY A 174 5.03 25.26 -27.21
N ARG A 175 5.28 26.23 -28.10
CA ARG A 175 6.50 27.07 -28.14
C ARG A 175 6.26 28.52 -27.69
N GLY A 176 5.39 28.70 -26.69
CA GLY A 176 5.14 30.00 -26.05
C GLY A 176 4.17 30.96 -26.78
N LYS A 177 3.47 30.51 -27.83
CA LYS A 177 2.41 31.26 -28.51
C LYS A 177 1.22 30.37 -28.84
N PHE A 178 0.03 30.94 -28.81
CA PHE A 178 -1.22 30.34 -29.28
C PHE A 178 -2.04 31.38 -30.05
N SER A 179 -3.03 30.94 -30.82
CA SER A 179 -4.03 31.82 -31.43
C SER A 179 -5.43 31.36 -31.10
N ILE A 180 -6.36 32.32 -31.01
CA ILE A 180 -7.79 32.08 -30.84
C ILE A 180 -8.52 32.76 -31.99
N GLN A 181 -9.48 32.06 -32.59
CA GLN A 181 -10.39 32.60 -33.59
C GLN A 181 -11.81 32.09 -33.34
N GLU A 182 -12.81 32.85 -33.77
CA GLU A 182 -14.20 32.42 -33.72
C GLU A 182 -14.44 31.24 -34.68
N ASP A 183 -15.20 30.25 -34.23
CA ASP A 183 -15.58 29.07 -34.99
C ASP A 183 -17.04 28.70 -34.71
N ALA A 184 -17.93 29.13 -35.60
CA ALA A 184 -19.36 28.85 -35.50
C ALA A 184 -19.71 27.36 -35.66
N SER A 185 -18.77 26.51 -36.09
CA SER A 185 -18.97 25.06 -36.20
C SER A 185 -18.63 24.31 -34.91
N ALA A 186 -18.06 24.99 -33.90
CA ALA A 186 -17.71 24.34 -32.64
C ALA A 186 -18.97 23.90 -31.86
N GLU A 187 -19.02 22.62 -31.53
CA GLU A 187 -20.07 22.01 -30.73
C GLU A 187 -19.91 22.34 -29.24
N ARG A 188 -20.96 22.09 -28.44
CA ARG A 188 -20.90 22.29 -26.99
C ARG A 188 -19.88 21.32 -26.38
N GLY A 189 -19.10 21.79 -25.41
CA GLY A 189 -18.01 21.01 -24.80
C GLY A 189 -16.67 21.38 -25.44
N ALA A 190 -15.73 20.44 -25.46
CA ALA A 190 -14.43 20.65 -26.09
C ALA A 190 -14.00 19.44 -26.93
N ARG A 191 -13.50 19.71 -28.14
CA ARG A 191 -12.85 18.75 -29.04
C ARG A 191 -11.38 19.11 -29.15
N ILE A 192 -10.52 18.28 -28.56
CA ILE A 192 -9.08 18.45 -28.52
C ILE A 192 -8.44 17.53 -29.56
N VAL A 193 -7.78 18.11 -30.57
CA VAL A 193 -7.10 17.39 -31.64
C VAL A 193 -5.59 17.46 -31.44
N LEU A 194 -4.96 16.30 -31.25
CA LEU A 194 -3.53 16.14 -31.07
C LEU A 194 -2.88 15.70 -32.38
N HIS A 195 -2.05 16.56 -32.97
CA HIS A 195 -1.23 16.22 -34.13
C HIS A 195 0.03 15.51 -33.68
N LEU A 196 -0.01 14.18 -33.66
CA LEU A 196 1.04 13.38 -33.02
C LEU A 196 2.38 13.51 -33.73
N ARG A 197 3.46 13.42 -32.96
CA ARG A 197 4.81 13.31 -33.49
C ARG A 197 4.97 11.93 -34.14
N LYS A 198 5.83 11.83 -35.15
CA LYS A 198 6.06 10.58 -35.88
C LYS A 198 6.49 9.40 -34.98
N ALA A 199 7.17 9.67 -33.87
CA ALA A 199 7.62 8.63 -32.94
C ALA A 199 6.51 8.10 -32.03
N GLU A 200 5.33 8.72 -32.03
CA GLU A 200 4.24 8.49 -31.08
C GLU A 200 2.97 8.01 -31.82
N GLU A 201 3.14 7.45 -33.03
CA GLU A 201 2.03 6.91 -33.85
C GLU A 201 1.37 5.68 -33.21
N ASP A 202 2.02 5.04 -32.24
CA ASP A 202 1.50 3.92 -31.46
C ASP A 202 0.27 4.30 -30.62
N PHE A 203 0.13 5.56 -30.23
CA PHE A 203 -1.09 6.08 -29.59
C PHE A 203 -2.31 6.15 -30.53
N LEU A 204 -2.15 5.85 -31.82
CA LEU A 204 -3.25 5.68 -32.78
C LEU A 204 -3.70 4.22 -32.88
N ASP A 205 -3.09 3.30 -32.14
CA ASP A 205 -3.54 1.91 -32.05
C ASP A 205 -4.72 1.79 -31.06
N PRO A 206 -5.90 1.34 -31.52
CA PRO A 206 -7.04 1.06 -30.65
C PRO A 206 -6.70 0.20 -29.43
N MET A 207 -5.84 -0.81 -29.56
CA MET A 207 -5.45 -1.67 -28.43
C MET A 207 -4.68 -0.89 -27.37
N ARG A 208 -3.79 0.03 -27.80
CA ARG A 208 -3.04 0.90 -26.89
C ARG A 208 -3.98 1.86 -26.16
N ILE A 209 -4.93 2.46 -26.88
CA ILE A 209 -5.94 3.35 -26.30
C ILE A 209 -6.79 2.61 -25.25
N ARG A 210 -7.32 1.42 -25.58
CA ARG A 210 -8.08 0.57 -24.65
C ARG A 210 -7.30 0.31 -23.36
N HIS A 211 -6.03 -0.09 -23.51
CA HIS A 211 -5.17 -0.36 -22.37
C HIS A 211 -5.00 0.87 -21.48
N ILE A 212 -4.67 2.03 -22.06
CA ILE A 212 -4.49 3.28 -21.29
C ILE A 212 -5.80 3.65 -20.57
N VAL A 213 -6.95 3.58 -21.24
CA VAL A 213 -8.24 3.91 -20.61
C VAL A 213 -8.56 2.94 -19.47
N SER A 214 -8.38 1.64 -19.67
CA SER A 214 -8.59 0.63 -18.60
C SER A 214 -7.64 0.80 -17.42
N THR A 215 -6.41 1.28 -17.65
CA THR A 215 -5.43 1.47 -16.58
C THR A 215 -5.73 2.72 -15.75
N TYR A 216 -6.07 3.84 -16.41
CA TYR A 216 -6.10 5.15 -15.75
C TYR A 216 -7.51 5.72 -15.51
N SER A 217 -8.52 5.22 -16.22
CA SER A 217 -9.82 5.90 -16.35
C SER A 217 -11.04 4.97 -16.27
N ASP A 218 -10.84 3.70 -15.90
CA ASP A 218 -11.89 2.67 -15.88
C ASP A 218 -13.07 3.00 -14.95
N HIS A 219 -12.81 3.76 -13.89
CA HIS A 219 -13.80 4.09 -12.86
C HIS A 219 -14.30 5.54 -12.93
N ILE A 220 -13.99 6.25 -14.02
CA ILE A 220 -14.63 7.53 -14.31
C ILE A 220 -16.11 7.25 -14.60
N ALA A 221 -17.01 7.97 -13.91
CA ALA A 221 -18.45 7.70 -13.96
C ALA A 221 -19.10 7.99 -15.33
N LEU A 222 -18.42 8.74 -16.20
CA LEU A 222 -18.87 9.06 -17.54
C LEU A 222 -18.46 7.96 -18.51
N PRO A 223 -19.31 7.58 -19.48
CA PRO A 223 -18.91 6.70 -20.57
C PRO A 223 -17.75 7.30 -21.36
N ILE A 224 -16.66 6.53 -21.48
CA ILE A 224 -15.50 6.83 -22.33
C ILE A 224 -15.61 5.93 -23.55
N GLN A 225 -15.89 6.51 -24.71
CA GLN A 225 -16.19 5.78 -25.93
C GLN A 225 -15.04 5.87 -26.91
N LEU A 226 -14.69 4.75 -27.54
CA LEU A 226 -13.79 4.71 -28.69
C LEU A 226 -14.63 4.68 -29.97
N LEU A 227 -14.39 5.66 -30.85
CA LEU A 227 -14.98 5.73 -32.18
C LEU A 227 -13.93 5.29 -33.21
N GLU A 228 -14.18 4.16 -33.85
CA GLU A 228 -13.39 3.64 -34.97
C GLU A 228 -14.17 3.78 -36.28
N ASP A 229 -13.46 4.02 -37.38
CA ASP A 229 -14.09 4.16 -38.70
C ASP A 229 -14.87 2.90 -39.09
N GLY A 230 -16.13 3.09 -39.51
CA GLY A 230 -17.05 2.01 -39.88
C GLY A 230 -17.54 1.13 -38.73
N LYS A 231 -17.30 1.48 -37.46
CA LYS A 231 -17.79 0.73 -36.27
C LYS A 231 -18.69 1.59 -35.39
N GLU A 232 -19.56 0.92 -34.62
CA GLU A 232 -20.30 1.58 -33.55
C GLU A 232 -19.34 1.97 -32.41
N ALA A 233 -19.72 3.02 -31.66
CA ALA A 233 -18.94 3.49 -30.52
C ALA A 233 -18.86 2.42 -29.42
N GLU A 234 -17.63 2.09 -29.02
CA GLU A 234 -17.35 1.10 -27.98
C GLU A 234 -17.08 1.81 -26.64
N THR A 235 -17.86 1.53 -25.59
CA THR A 235 -17.55 2.01 -24.25
C THR A 235 -16.36 1.23 -23.69
N LEU A 236 -15.30 1.95 -23.30
CA LEU A 236 -14.03 1.40 -22.88
C LEU A 236 -13.92 1.17 -21.37
N ASN A 237 -14.70 1.90 -20.57
CA ASN A 237 -14.64 1.88 -19.12
C ASN A 237 -15.88 1.21 -18.51
N GLU A 238 -15.71 0.57 -17.36
CA GLU A 238 -16.84 -0.06 -16.65
C GLU A 238 -17.77 0.98 -15.99
N GLY A 239 -17.25 2.17 -15.66
CA GLY A 239 -18.03 3.30 -15.15
C GLY A 239 -18.60 3.10 -13.73
N SER A 240 -18.28 1.98 -13.08
CA SER A 240 -18.72 1.68 -11.71
C SER A 240 -17.55 1.76 -10.72
N ALA A 241 -17.58 2.75 -9.84
CA ALA A 241 -16.69 2.81 -8.68
C ALA A 241 -17.31 1.97 -7.57
N LEU A 242 -17.15 0.64 -7.64
CA LEU A 242 -17.82 -0.32 -6.76
C LEU A 242 -17.63 0.04 -5.28
N TRP A 243 -16.42 0.49 -4.92
CA TRP A 243 -16.07 0.91 -3.58
C TRP A 243 -16.88 2.10 -3.04
N THR A 244 -17.41 2.97 -3.90
CA THR A 244 -18.22 4.12 -3.47
C THR A 244 -19.67 3.77 -3.15
N ARG A 245 -20.11 2.55 -3.49
CA ARG A 245 -21.48 2.10 -3.25
C ARG A 245 -21.63 1.59 -1.81
N PRO A 246 -22.81 1.73 -1.19
CA PRO A 246 -23.08 1.12 0.11
C PRO A 246 -22.87 -0.40 0.04
N VAL A 247 -22.23 -0.97 1.08
CA VAL A 247 -21.95 -2.42 1.16
C VAL A 247 -23.19 -3.28 0.91
N SER A 248 -24.36 -2.82 1.38
CA SER A 248 -25.64 -3.53 1.24
C SER A 248 -26.16 -3.61 -0.20
N GLU A 249 -25.64 -2.79 -1.12
CA GLU A 249 -26.06 -2.73 -2.52
C GLU A 249 -25.14 -3.51 -3.47
N ILE A 250 -24.01 -4.01 -2.95
CA ILE A 250 -23.01 -4.73 -3.75
C ILE A 250 -23.27 -6.22 -3.61
N THR A 251 -23.46 -6.92 -4.73
CA THR A 251 -23.64 -8.38 -4.71
C THR A 251 -22.31 -9.11 -4.62
N GLU A 252 -22.35 -10.39 -4.26
CA GLU A 252 -21.15 -11.24 -4.21
C GLU A 252 -20.51 -11.38 -5.59
N GLU A 253 -21.31 -11.52 -6.64
CA GLU A 253 -20.84 -11.59 -8.02
C GLU A 253 -20.10 -10.31 -8.43
N GLN A 254 -20.62 -9.14 -8.06
CA GLN A 254 -19.95 -7.86 -8.31
C GLN A 254 -18.62 -7.76 -7.55
N HIS A 255 -18.55 -8.26 -6.32
CA HIS A 255 -17.29 -8.34 -5.58
C HIS A 255 -16.29 -9.27 -6.26
N ASN A 256 -16.73 -10.42 -6.75
CA ASN A 256 -15.88 -11.42 -7.42
C ASN A 256 -15.36 -10.90 -8.76
N GLU A 257 -16.22 -10.29 -9.58
CA GLU A 257 -15.82 -9.66 -10.84
C GLU A 257 -14.78 -8.56 -10.61
N PHE A 258 -15.05 -7.66 -9.67
CA PHE A 258 -14.11 -6.59 -9.33
C PHE A 258 -12.80 -7.13 -8.76
N TYR A 259 -12.85 -8.13 -7.86
CA TYR A 259 -11.67 -8.81 -7.35
C TYR A 259 -10.82 -9.40 -8.48
N ASN A 260 -11.46 -10.13 -9.41
CA ASN A 260 -10.75 -10.76 -10.52
C ASN A 260 -10.06 -9.73 -11.42
N HIS A 261 -10.72 -8.60 -11.65
CA HIS A 261 -10.16 -7.48 -12.39
C HIS A 261 -8.94 -6.87 -11.69
N VAL A 262 -9.04 -6.50 -10.41
CA VAL A 262 -7.99 -5.75 -9.71
C VAL A 262 -6.84 -6.62 -9.19
N ALA A 263 -7.11 -7.89 -8.87
CA ALA A 263 -6.12 -8.83 -8.36
C ALA A 263 -5.44 -9.64 -9.47
N HIS A 264 -6.02 -9.69 -10.68
CA HIS A 264 -5.62 -10.58 -11.77
C HIS A 264 -5.57 -12.06 -11.36
N LEU A 265 -6.46 -12.44 -10.45
CA LEU A 265 -6.64 -13.80 -9.96
C LEU A 265 -8.09 -14.22 -10.21
N PRO A 266 -8.38 -15.41 -10.71
CA PRO A 266 -9.74 -15.85 -10.93
C PRO A 266 -10.38 -16.32 -9.61
N GLY A 267 -11.71 -16.25 -9.54
CA GLY A 267 -12.49 -16.88 -8.48
C GLY A 267 -13.11 -15.88 -7.51
N ALA A 268 -13.11 -16.25 -6.23
CA ALA A 268 -13.69 -15.45 -5.16
C ALA A 268 -12.60 -15.17 -4.11
N PRO A 269 -12.59 -13.96 -3.52
CA PRO A 269 -11.65 -13.63 -2.46
C PRO A 269 -11.99 -14.41 -1.17
N TRP A 270 -10.97 -14.78 -0.40
CA TRP A 270 -11.15 -15.38 0.92
C TRP A 270 -11.83 -14.42 1.91
N ALA A 271 -11.52 -13.13 1.81
CA ALA A 271 -12.22 -12.08 2.55
C ALA A 271 -12.25 -10.75 1.79
N THR A 272 -13.31 -10.00 2.05
CA THR A 272 -13.50 -8.63 1.58
C THR A 272 -13.43 -7.66 2.77
N VAL A 273 -12.64 -6.61 2.63
CA VAL A 273 -12.50 -5.52 3.60
C VAL A 273 -12.95 -4.23 2.91
N HIS A 274 -14.19 -3.83 3.15
CA HIS A 274 -14.76 -2.57 2.67
C HIS A 274 -14.81 -1.55 3.81
N VAL A 275 -14.12 -0.43 3.63
CA VAL A 275 -13.97 0.64 4.60
C VAL A 275 -14.43 1.94 3.97
N HIS A 276 -15.28 2.67 4.68
CA HIS A 276 -15.52 4.08 4.44
C HIS A 276 -15.11 4.80 5.72
N ALA A 277 -14.06 5.61 5.66
CA ALA A 277 -13.51 6.33 6.79
C ALA A 277 -13.87 7.80 6.65
N GLU A 278 -14.81 8.25 7.48
CA GLU A 278 -15.24 9.64 7.58
C GLU A 278 -14.51 10.34 8.73
N GLY A 279 -14.19 11.63 8.57
CA GLY A 279 -13.57 12.44 9.63
C GLY A 279 -12.56 13.45 9.09
N ARG A 280 -11.45 13.64 9.81
CA ARG A 280 -10.41 14.61 9.40
C ARG A 280 -9.78 14.28 8.04
N PHE A 281 -9.79 13.01 7.65
CA PHE A 281 -9.26 12.52 6.39
C PHE A 281 -10.22 11.47 5.84
N GLU A 282 -10.79 11.76 4.67
CA GLU A 282 -11.79 10.92 4.04
C GLU A 282 -11.13 9.98 3.02
N TYR A 283 -11.36 8.68 3.20
CA TYR A 283 -10.97 7.68 2.23
C TYR A 283 -11.93 6.49 2.24
N THR A 284 -12.00 5.82 1.10
CA THR A 284 -12.72 4.56 0.93
C THR A 284 -11.71 3.50 0.49
N ALA A 285 -11.78 2.31 1.08
CA ALA A 285 -10.95 1.19 0.69
C ALA A 285 -11.82 -0.02 0.41
N LEU A 286 -11.59 -0.67 -0.73
CA LEU A 286 -12.18 -1.96 -1.06
C LEU A 286 -11.02 -2.92 -1.33
N LEU A 287 -10.69 -3.69 -0.30
CA LEU A 287 -9.55 -4.58 -0.27
C LEU A 287 -9.99 -6.03 -0.17
N TYR A 288 -9.15 -6.91 -0.66
CA TYR A 288 -9.41 -8.34 -0.72
C TYR A 288 -8.20 -9.13 -0.24
N VAL A 289 -8.49 -10.23 0.43
CA VAL A 289 -7.52 -11.29 0.73
C VAL A 289 -7.73 -12.38 -0.32
N PRO A 290 -6.71 -12.72 -1.14
CA PRO A 290 -6.79 -13.86 -2.04
C PRO A 290 -7.05 -15.18 -1.31
N ASP A 291 -7.73 -16.11 -1.97
CA ASP A 291 -7.95 -17.49 -1.48
C ASP A 291 -6.73 -18.41 -1.68
N MET A 292 -5.82 -18.01 -2.57
CA MET A 292 -4.59 -18.71 -2.85
C MET A 292 -3.37 -17.79 -2.73
N ARG A 293 -2.21 -18.39 -2.47
CA ARG A 293 -0.93 -17.68 -2.42
C ARG A 293 -0.55 -17.05 -3.77
N PRO A 294 -0.39 -15.72 -3.87
CA PRO A 294 0.15 -15.06 -5.06
C PRO A 294 1.62 -15.43 -5.30
N PHE A 295 2.04 -15.51 -6.56
CA PHE A 295 3.44 -15.83 -6.92
C PHE A 295 4.46 -14.81 -6.39
N ASP A 296 4.05 -13.55 -6.22
CA ASP A 296 4.89 -12.45 -5.75
C ASP A 296 4.93 -12.33 -4.21
N LEU A 297 4.29 -13.23 -3.46
CA LEU A 297 4.20 -13.13 -2.00
C LEU A 297 5.56 -13.10 -1.28
N PHE A 298 6.57 -13.81 -1.80
CA PHE A 298 7.91 -13.87 -1.20
C PHE A 298 8.95 -13.10 -2.00
N ASP A 299 8.52 -12.16 -2.85
CA ASP A 299 9.44 -11.25 -3.53
C ASP A 299 10.24 -10.43 -2.49
N PRO A 300 11.59 -10.38 -2.59
CA PRO A 300 12.43 -9.62 -1.67
C PRO A 300 12.10 -8.13 -1.57
N ALA A 301 11.49 -7.53 -2.60
CA ALA A 301 11.06 -6.14 -2.59
C ALA A 301 9.88 -5.88 -1.63
N ARG A 302 9.15 -6.93 -1.22
CA ARG A 302 8.02 -6.88 -0.27
C ARG A 302 6.94 -5.85 -0.64
N GLN A 303 6.81 -5.55 -1.93
CA GLN A 303 5.85 -4.57 -2.44
C GLN A 303 4.42 -5.11 -2.33
N HIS A 304 3.48 -4.24 -1.95
CA HIS A 304 2.06 -4.53 -2.06
C HIS A 304 1.55 -4.25 -3.48
N ARG A 305 0.34 -4.73 -3.79
CA ARG A 305 -0.35 -4.49 -5.09
C ARG A 305 -1.67 -3.73 -4.94
N VAL A 306 -1.85 -3.00 -3.85
CA VAL A 306 -3.03 -2.15 -3.64
C VAL A 306 -2.90 -0.87 -4.47
N ARG A 307 -3.91 -0.62 -5.31
CA ARG A 307 -3.97 0.54 -6.20
C ARG A 307 -4.46 1.76 -5.43
N LEU A 308 -3.73 2.86 -5.51
CA LEU A 308 -4.13 4.14 -4.94
C LEU A 308 -4.87 4.97 -5.98
N TYR A 309 -6.03 5.46 -5.58
CA TYR A 309 -6.87 6.40 -6.31
C TYR A 309 -6.99 7.69 -5.51
N VAL A 310 -7.15 8.80 -6.23
CA VAL A 310 -7.57 10.08 -5.65
C VAL A 310 -8.73 10.58 -6.47
N LYS A 311 -9.89 10.73 -5.81
CA LYS A 311 -11.15 11.10 -6.46
C LYS A 311 -11.45 10.21 -7.67
N ARG A 312 -11.35 8.89 -7.48
CA ARG A 312 -11.60 7.85 -8.49
C ARG A 312 -10.64 7.86 -9.69
N VAL A 313 -9.57 8.64 -9.64
CA VAL A 313 -8.50 8.61 -10.65
C VAL A 313 -7.33 7.79 -10.14
N PHE A 314 -6.90 6.82 -10.95
CA PHE A 314 -5.75 5.99 -10.63
C PHE A 314 -4.48 6.84 -10.55
N ILE A 315 -3.73 6.66 -9.47
CA ILE A 315 -2.48 7.38 -9.18
C ILE A 315 -1.30 6.45 -9.39
N THR A 316 -1.24 5.36 -8.60
CA THR A 316 -0.14 4.39 -8.64
C THR A 316 -0.52 3.11 -7.90
N GLU A 317 0.11 1.99 -8.25
CA GLU A 317 0.09 0.75 -7.47
C GLU A 317 1.37 0.56 -6.62
N GLU A 318 2.37 1.42 -6.81
CA GLU A 318 3.66 1.41 -6.13
C GLU A 318 3.71 2.46 -4.99
N CYS A 319 2.65 2.56 -4.20
CA CYS A 319 2.54 3.57 -3.14
C CYS A 319 3.21 3.11 -1.83
N GLU A 320 4.53 3.26 -1.76
CA GLU A 320 5.31 2.91 -0.58
C GLU A 320 4.74 3.54 0.72
N GLY A 321 4.43 2.70 1.70
CA GLY A 321 3.84 3.10 2.99
C GLY A 321 2.30 3.08 3.06
N LEU A 322 1.58 2.84 1.95
CA LEU A 322 0.12 2.69 1.97
C LEU A 322 -0.33 1.42 2.70
N VAL A 323 0.31 0.29 2.37
CA VAL A 323 0.11 -1.01 3.04
C VAL A 323 1.48 -1.54 3.46
N PRO A 324 1.68 -1.96 4.72
CA PRO A 324 2.96 -2.45 5.17
C PRO A 324 3.30 -3.83 4.57
N GLY A 325 4.59 -4.17 4.55
CA GLY A 325 5.10 -5.40 3.93
C GLY A 325 4.47 -6.69 4.47
N PHE A 326 4.14 -6.76 5.76
CA PHE A 326 3.47 -7.92 6.36
C PHE A 326 1.98 -8.10 5.93
N LEU A 327 1.41 -7.12 5.20
CA LEU A 327 0.08 -7.19 4.58
C LEU A 327 0.15 -7.13 3.04
N ARG A 328 1.32 -7.36 2.43
CA ARG A 328 1.52 -7.27 0.97
C ARG A 328 0.66 -8.23 0.13
N PHE A 329 0.05 -9.23 0.76
CA PHE A 329 -0.91 -10.14 0.12
C PHE A 329 -2.24 -9.44 -0.24
N MET A 330 -2.57 -8.31 0.39
CA MET A 330 -3.79 -7.58 0.09
C MET A 330 -3.84 -7.13 -1.38
N ARG A 331 -5.03 -7.22 -1.98
CA ARG A 331 -5.35 -6.72 -3.33
C ARG A 331 -6.51 -5.74 -3.25
N GLY A 332 -6.71 -4.94 -4.29
CA GLY A 332 -7.81 -3.98 -4.36
C GLY A 332 -7.34 -2.54 -4.39
N ILE A 333 -8.20 -1.65 -3.91
CA ILE A 333 -8.04 -0.20 -4.14
C ILE A 333 -8.24 0.61 -2.85
N VAL A 334 -7.57 1.75 -2.77
CA VAL A 334 -7.81 2.80 -1.78
C VAL A 334 -8.05 4.10 -2.54
N ASP A 335 -9.22 4.71 -2.36
CA ASP A 335 -9.61 5.98 -2.97
C ASP A 335 -9.67 7.07 -1.90
N CYS A 336 -8.86 8.12 -2.09
CA CYS A 336 -8.73 9.22 -1.14
C CYS A 336 -9.36 10.50 -1.71
N ALA A 337 -10.08 11.27 -0.89
CA ALA A 337 -10.64 12.55 -1.34
C ALA A 337 -9.58 13.66 -1.41
N ASP A 338 -8.73 13.75 -0.38
CA ASP A 338 -7.83 14.90 -0.13
C ASP A 338 -6.38 14.48 0.13
N LEU A 339 -5.80 13.68 -0.76
CA LEU A 339 -4.36 13.41 -0.73
C LEU A 339 -3.62 14.50 -1.52
N PRO A 340 -2.71 15.27 -0.90
CA PRO A 340 -1.94 16.29 -1.63
C PRO A 340 -1.00 15.57 -2.61
N LEU A 341 -1.40 15.57 -3.87
CA LEU A 341 -0.61 15.01 -4.95
C LEU A 341 0.56 15.96 -5.27
N ASN A 342 1.72 15.40 -5.61
CA ASN A 342 2.78 16.18 -6.23
C ASN A 342 2.43 16.48 -7.70
N VAL A 343 3.19 17.36 -8.36
CA VAL A 343 2.87 17.82 -9.73
C VAL A 343 2.86 16.67 -10.75
N SER A 344 3.68 15.63 -10.53
CA SER A 344 3.66 14.40 -11.35
C SER A 344 2.52 13.45 -10.98
N ARG A 345 1.92 13.61 -9.80
CA ARG A 345 0.96 12.70 -9.17
C ARG A 345 1.49 11.27 -9.01
N GLU A 346 2.81 11.07 -8.93
CA GLU A 346 3.43 9.73 -8.94
C GLU A 346 4.17 9.39 -7.65
N THR A 347 4.58 10.39 -6.86
CA THR A 347 5.49 10.17 -5.72
C THR A 347 4.92 10.79 -4.45
N LEU A 348 4.40 9.92 -3.58
CA LEU A 348 3.71 10.29 -2.33
C LEU A 348 4.54 10.00 -1.07
N GLN A 349 5.84 9.75 -1.25
CA GLN A 349 6.76 9.38 -0.18
C GLN A 349 6.77 10.43 0.95
N HIS A 350 6.74 9.95 2.20
CA HIS A 350 6.80 10.74 3.43
C HIS A 350 5.60 11.66 3.72
N ASN A 351 4.39 11.29 3.29
CA ASN A 351 3.17 12.03 3.64
C ASN A 351 2.56 11.55 4.99
N PRO A 352 2.43 12.42 6.02
CA PRO A 352 1.78 12.06 7.28
C PRO A 352 0.33 11.60 7.14
N LEU A 353 -0.36 12.00 6.05
CA LEU A 353 -1.69 11.50 5.71
C LEU A 353 -1.66 10.01 5.38
N LEU A 354 -0.69 9.61 4.55
CA LEU A 354 -0.54 8.24 4.08
C LEU A 354 -0.29 7.29 5.26
N ALA A 355 0.57 7.70 6.21
CA ALA A 355 0.81 6.93 7.43
C ALA A 355 -0.46 6.70 8.26
N LYS A 356 -1.35 7.70 8.35
CA LYS A 356 -2.63 7.55 9.07
C LYS A 356 -3.63 6.66 8.33
N ILE A 357 -3.69 6.76 7.01
CA ILE A 357 -4.50 5.87 6.18
C ILE A 357 -4.01 4.44 6.38
N SER A 358 -2.71 4.21 6.24
CA SER A 358 -2.05 2.91 6.45
C SER A 358 -2.37 2.32 7.82
N SER A 359 -2.20 3.08 8.91
CA SER A 359 -2.57 2.65 10.27
C SER A 359 -4.06 2.29 10.39
N GLY A 360 -4.95 3.07 9.77
CA GLY A 360 -6.39 2.78 9.71
C GLY A 360 -6.69 1.48 8.97
N LEU A 361 -6.03 1.23 7.83
CA LEU A 361 -6.14 0.01 7.05
C LEU A 361 -5.65 -1.20 7.83
N VAL A 362 -4.45 -1.13 8.44
CA VAL A 362 -3.90 -2.20 9.28
C VAL A 362 -4.88 -2.57 10.38
N LYS A 363 -5.37 -1.57 11.13
CA LYS A 363 -6.35 -1.80 12.20
C LYS A 363 -7.60 -2.52 11.69
N ARG A 364 -8.14 -2.13 10.53
CA ARG A 364 -9.34 -2.76 9.98
C ARG A 364 -9.06 -4.17 9.48
N ILE A 365 -7.99 -4.38 8.72
CA ILE A 365 -7.60 -5.68 8.16
C ILE A 365 -7.42 -6.69 9.31
N LEU A 366 -6.63 -6.35 10.32
CA LEU A 366 -6.43 -7.23 11.48
C LEU A 366 -7.73 -7.51 12.24
N SER A 367 -8.70 -6.58 12.24
CA SER A 367 -10.00 -6.80 12.88
C SER A 367 -10.88 -7.78 12.11
N GLU A 368 -10.87 -7.72 10.78
CA GLU A 368 -11.59 -8.71 9.96
C GLU A 368 -10.90 -10.09 10.04
N LEU A 369 -9.56 -10.15 10.06
CA LEU A 369 -8.82 -11.41 10.29
C LEU A 369 -9.17 -12.03 11.65
N GLU A 370 -9.23 -11.23 12.72
CA GLU A 370 -9.60 -11.72 14.05
C GLU A 370 -11.04 -12.26 14.10
N LYS A 371 -11.96 -11.57 13.41
CA LYS A 371 -13.35 -12.01 13.28
C LYS A 371 -13.46 -13.32 12.51
N LYS A 372 -12.71 -13.47 11.40
CA LYS A 372 -12.64 -14.72 10.62
C LYS A 372 -12.03 -15.86 11.45
N ALA A 373 -10.92 -15.61 12.13
CA ALA A 373 -10.29 -16.58 13.03
C ALA A 373 -11.23 -17.12 14.11
N LYS A 374 -12.13 -16.27 14.65
CA LYS A 374 -13.11 -16.66 15.67
C LYS A 374 -14.35 -17.36 15.11
N LYS A 375 -14.83 -16.96 13.94
CA LYS A 375 -16.11 -17.46 13.38
C LYS A 375 -15.94 -18.66 12.46
N GLU A 376 -14.81 -18.74 11.77
CA GLU A 376 -14.54 -19.69 10.69
C GLU A 376 -13.11 -20.25 10.84
N PRO A 377 -12.82 -21.01 11.92
CA PRO A 377 -11.45 -21.42 12.25
C PRO A 377 -10.81 -22.32 11.20
N GLU A 378 -11.59 -23.18 10.52
CA GLU A 378 -11.09 -24.03 9.43
C GLU A 378 -10.67 -23.19 8.21
N ALA A 379 -11.50 -22.24 7.78
CA ALA A 379 -11.13 -21.31 6.71
C ALA A 379 -9.94 -20.41 7.10
N PHE A 380 -9.78 -20.09 8.38
CA PHE A 380 -8.62 -19.35 8.88
C PHE A 380 -7.34 -20.18 8.87
N ALA A 381 -7.42 -21.49 9.06
CA ALA A 381 -6.28 -22.38 8.88
C ALA A 381 -5.75 -22.34 7.44
N GLU A 382 -6.64 -22.39 6.44
CA GLU A 382 -6.25 -22.24 5.02
C GLU A 382 -5.61 -20.88 4.71
N PHE A 383 -6.14 -19.80 5.32
CA PHE A 383 -5.49 -18.49 5.26
C PHE A 383 -4.08 -18.53 5.88
N TRP A 384 -3.93 -19.21 7.02
CA TRP A 384 -2.67 -19.30 7.73
C TRP A 384 -1.60 -20.06 6.91
N ASP A 385 -1.98 -21.16 6.26
CA ASP A 385 -1.09 -21.91 5.37
C ASP A 385 -0.57 -21.03 4.22
N ASN A 386 -1.41 -20.15 3.70
CA ASN A 386 -1.05 -19.28 2.58
C ASN A 386 -0.20 -18.08 3.00
N PHE A 387 -0.54 -17.42 4.12
CA PHE A 387 -0.08 -16.07 4.46
C PHE A 387 0.53 -15.92 5.86
N GLY A 388 0.47 -16.94 6.71
CA GLY A 388 0.88 -16.89 8.11
C GLY A 388 2.32 -16.42 8.31
N ALA A 389 3.26 -16.98 7.55
CA ALA A 389 4.67 -16.58 7.57
C ALA A 389 4.87 -15.08 7.28
N VAL A 390 4.08 -14.52 6.36
CA VAL A 390 4.13 -13.10 6.00
C VAL A 390 3.48 -12.23 7.07
N LEU A 391 2.34 -12.66 7.60
CA LEU A 391 1.63 -11.93 8.64
C LEU A 391 2.44 -11.85 9.95
N LYS A 392 3.21 -12.90 10.26
CA LYS A 392 4.14 -12.95 11.40
C LYS A 392 5.23 -11.87 11.34
N GLU A 393 5.62 -11.38 10.16
CA GLU A 393 6.57 -10.27 10.03
C GLU A 393 6.10 -9.02 10.78
N GLY A 394 4.78 -8.81 10.85
CA GLY A 394 4.21 -7.68 11.59
C GLY A 394 4.51 -7.73 13.09
N ILE A 395 4.78 -8.91 13.69
CA ILE A 395 5.00 -9.03 15.14
C ILE A 395 6.24 -8.23 15.57
N TYR A 396 7.29 -8.22 14.75
CA TYR A 396 8.50 -7.44 15.02
C TYR A 396 8.45 -6.02 14.43
N GLU A 397 7.71 -5.81 13.34
CA GLU A 397 7.63 -4.52 12.63
C GLU A 397 6.63 -3.53 13.26
N GLU A 398 5.50 -4.00 13.79
CA GLU A 398 4.39 -3.17 14.29
C GLU A 398 4.17 -3.36 15.78
N SER A 399 4.93 -2.61 16.59
CA SER A 399 4.80 -2.66 18.06
C SER A 399 3.37 -2.37 18.55
N ASP A 400 2.67 -1.45 17.88
CA ASP A 400 1.32 -1.01 18.26
C ASP A 400 0.25 -2.09 18.03
N HIS A 401 0.55 -3.08 17.18
CA HIS A 401 -0.36 -4.17 16.83
C HIS A 401 0.17 -5.56 17.21
N ARG A 402 1.33 -5.63 17.86
CA ARG A 402 2.01 -6.88 18.23
C ARG A 402 1.11 -7.86 18.97
N ASP A 403 0.42 -7.43 20.03
CA ASP A 403 -0.46 -8.31 20.81
C ASP A 403 -1.57 -8.94 19.96
N LYS A 404 -2.11 -8.16 19.02
CA LYS A 404 -3.17 -8.62 18.12
C LYS A 404 -2.63 -9.60 17.08
N LEU A 405 -1.43 -9.34 16.56
CA LEU A 405 -0.75 -10.23 15.63
C LEU A 405 -0.37 -11.55 16.31
N MET A 406 0.12 -11.53 17.56
CA MET A 406 0.38 -12.73 18.35
C MET A 406 -0.90 -13.56 18.59
N LYS A 407 -2.04 -12.93 18.84
CA LYS A 407 -3.35 -13.61 18.95
C LYS A 407 -3.80 -14.28 17.65
N LEU A 408 -3.46 -13.68 16.52
CA LEU A 408 -3.73 -14.25 15.19
C LEU A 408 -2.75 -15.37 14.84
N ALA A 409 -1.57 -15.39 15.47
CA ALA A 409 -0.54 -16.36 15.16
C ALA A 409 -1.00 -17.80 15.42
N ARG A 410 -0.62 -18.69 14.51
CA ARG A 410 -0.80 -20.14 14.64
C ARG A 410 0.54 -20.86 14.51
N PHE A 411 0.64 -21.95 15.24
CA PHE A 411 1.83 -22.78 15.36
C PHE A 411 1.43 -24.26 15.37
N HIS A 412 2.30 -25.12 14.88
CA HIS A 412 2.25 -26.53 15.27
C HIS A 412 2.94 -26.70 16.62
N SER A 413 2.63 -27.78 17.32
CA SER A 413 3.26 -28.12 18.58
C SER A 413 3.48 -29.62 18.72
N LEU A 414 4.24 -29.99 19.73
CA LEU A 414 4.52 -31.39 20.10
C LEU A 414 3.24 -32.23 20.24
N THR A 415 2.14 -31.61 20.67
CA THR A 415 0.87 -32.31 20.91
C THR A 415 -0.23 -31.99 19.88
N SER A 416 -0.05 -30.99 19.01
CA SER A 416 -1.12 -30.55 18.10
C SER A 416 -1.25 -31.41 16.84
N GLY A 417 -0.23 -32.18 16.48
CA GLY A 417 -0.18 -32.91 15.22
C GLY A 417 -0.31 -31.96 14.03
N GLU A 418 -1.18 -32.28 13.07
CA GLU A 418 -1.44 -31.44 11.90
C GLU A 418 -2.37 -30.24 12.19
N LYS A 419 -2.84 -30.08 13.43
CA LYS A 419 -3.71 -28.95 13.78
C LYS A 419 -2.89 -27.70 14.11
N TRP A 420 -3.25 -26.59 13.48
CA TRP A 420 -2.84 -25.26 13.89
C TRP A 420 -3.35 -24.90 15.30
N LEU A 421 -2.43 -24.43 16.15
CA LEU A 421 -2.65 -24.04 17.53
C LEU A 421 -2.40 -22.54 17.71
N SER A 422 -3.31 -21.83 18.37
CA SER A 422 -3.12 -20.45 18.82
C SER A 422 -2.36 -20.36 20.15
N LEU A 423 -1.77 -19.20 20.44
CA LEU A 423 -1.15 -18.96 21.75
C LEU A 423 -2.16 -19.01 22.90
N ASP A 424 -3.42 -18.63 22.66
CA ASP A 424 -4.50 -18.75 23.65
C ASP A 424 -4.81 -20.22 23.96
N GLU A 425 -4.88 -21.08 22.94
CA GLU A 425 -5.09 -22.52 23.13
C GLU A 425 -3.91 -23.16 23.87
N TYR A 426 -2.67 -22.81 23.52
CA TYR A 426 -1.49 -23.25 24.27
C TYR A 426 -1.56 -22.80 25.73
N ALA A 427 -1.81 -21.50 25.96
CA ALA A 427 -1.85 -20.90 27.29
C ALA A 427 -2.92 -21.53 28.20
N ALA A 428 -4.06 -21.94 27.62
CA ALA A 428 -5.14 -22.63 28.32
C ALA A 428 -4.84 -24.10 28.63
N ALA A 429 -3.97 -24.75 27.84
CA ALA A 429 -3.57 -26.15 28.01
C ALA A 429 -2.32 -26.34 28.91
N MET A 430 -1.69 -25.26 29.36
CA MET A 430 -0.51 -25.31 30.24
C MET A 430 -0.82 -26.05 31.56
N PRO A 431 -0.01 -27.06 31.95
CA PRO A 431 -0.12 -27.69 33.26
C PRO A 431 0.12 -26.72 34.41
N GLU A 432 -0.41 -27.07 35.58
CA GLU A 432 -0.19 -26.31 36.82
C GLU A 432 1.33 -26.19 37.12
N GLY A 433 1.78 -24.98 37.43
CA GLY A 433 3.21 -24.69 37.68
C GLY A 433 4.05 -24.38 36.44
N GLN A 434 3.48 -24.47 35.24
CA GLN A 434 4.11 -23.96 34.02
C GLN A 434 3.97 -22.44 33.96
N ASP A 435 5.11 -21.76 33.87
CA ASP A 435 5.26 -20.31 33.94
C ASP A 435 5.76 -19.70 32.62
N ALA A 436 6.13 -20.52 31.64
CA ALA A 436 6.69 -20.08 30.36
C ALA A 436 6.05 -20.82 29.17
N ILE A 437 6.06 -20.19 28.00
CA ILE A 437 5.70 -20.82 26.73
C ILE A 437 6.97 -21.43 26.15
N TYR A 438 7.01 -22.76 26.06
CA TYR A 438 8.17 -23.47 25.54
C TYR A 438 8.09 -23.58 24.02
N TYR A 439 9.21 -23.34 23.35
CA TYR A 439 9.31 -23.48 21.91
C TYR A 439 10.62 -24.15 21.47
N LEU A 440 10.59 -24.69 20.25
CA LEU A 440 11.76 -25.20 19.53
C LEU A 440 11.76 -24.67 18.09
N SER A 441 12.86 -24.04 17.71
CA SER A 441 13.12 -23.52 16.37
C SER A 441 13.76 -24.57 15.47
N GLY A 442 13.36 -24.63 14.19
CA GLY A 442 13.99 -25.52 13.21
C GLY A 442 13.50 -25.32 11.79
N ASP A 443 14.24 -25.86 10.82
CA ASP A 443 13.95 -25.69 9.38
C ASP A 443 12.64 -26.38 8.93
N ALA A 444 12.22 -27.44 9.63
CA ALA A 444 11.03 -28.23 9.32
C ALA A 444 10.57 -29.07 10.52
N GLU A 445 9.26 -29.27 10.65
CA GLU A 445 8.64 -30.02 11.75
C GLU A 445 9.17 -31.45 11.89
N ALA A 446 9.33 -32.16 10.76
CA ALA A 446 9.85 -33.53 10.77
C ALA A 446 11.28 -33.64 11.34
N GLY A 447 12.05 -32.55 11.30
CA GLY A 447 13.35 -32.45 11.96
C GLY A 447 13.22 -32.08 13.44
N ILE A 448 12.30 -31.16 13.76
CA ILE A 448 12.01 -30.72 15.12
C ILE A 448 11.49 -31.88 15.98
N ASP A 449 10.54 -32.68 15.51
CA ASP A 449 9.90 -33.78 16.27
C ASP A 449 10.89 -34.89 16.69
N LYS A 450 12.04 -34.98 16.02
CA LYS A 450 13.12 -35.95 16.32
C LYS A 450 14.22 -35.38 17.24
N SER A 451 14.03 -34.16 17.72
CA SER A 451 15.00 -33.44 18.52
C SER A 451 15.16 -34.08 19.92
N PRO A 452 16.38 -34.44 20.35
CA PRO A 452 16.64 -34.92 21.71
C PRO A 452 16.15 -33.95 22.79
N GLN A 453 16.12 -32.65 22.49
CA GLN A 453 15.66 -31.61 23.41
C GLN A 453 14.18 -31.74 23.77
N LEU A 454 13.36 -32.43 22.96
CA LEU A 454 11.92 -32.65 23.22
C LEU A 454 11.63 -33.82 24.15
N GLU A 455 12.55 -34.77 24.31
CA GLU A 455 12.30 -36.05 25.00
C GLU A 455 11.70 -35.88 26.39
N GLY A 456 12.32 -35.04 27.23
CA GLY A 456 11.87 -34.80 28.59
C GLY A 456 10.56 -34.03 28.69
N PHE A 457 10.24 -33.19 27.70
CA PHE A 457 8.95 -32.49 27.60
C PHE A 457 7.84 -33.47 27.21
N LYS A 458 8.10 -34.32 26.21
CA LYS A 458 7.20 -35.39 25.77
C LYS A 458 6.88 -36.36 26.90
N ALA A 459 7.89 -36.79 27.65
CA ALA A 459 7.73 -37.69 28.79
C ALA A 459 6.89 -37.11 29.94
N ARG A 460 6.77 -35.78 30.02
CA ARG A 460 6.01 -35.06 31.06
C ARG A 460 4.70 -34.47 30.54
N GLY A 461 4.37 -34.70 29.27
CA GLY A 461 3.17 -34.12 28.64
C GLY A 461 3.18 -32.60 28.58
N ILE A 462 4.36 -31.98 28.56
CA ILE A 462 4.50 -30.51 28.45
C ILE A 462 4.60 -30.17 26.97
N ASP A 463 3.68 -29.35 26.49
CA ASP A 463 3.64 -28.99 25.08
C ASP A 463 4.75 -28.01 24.70
N VAL A 464 5.25 -28.13 23.47
CA VAL A 464 6.31 -27.28 22.92
C VAL A 464 5.89 -26.79 21.54
N LEU A 465 5.85 -25.46 21.36
CA LEU A 465 5.56 -24.85 20.06
C LEU A 465 6.70 -25.05 19.07
N PHE A 466 6.37 -25.33 17.82
CA PHE A 466 7.32 -25.45 16.73
C PHE A 466 7.40 -24.14 15.96
N MET A 467 8.62 -23.58 15.90
CA MET A 467 8.93 -22.32 15.23
C MET A 467 9.67 -22.63 13.93
N THR A 468 8.90 -22.76 12.84
CA THR A 468 9.38 -23.25 11.55
C THR A 468 9.53 -22.16 10.50
N ASP A 469 8.95 -20.98 10.72
CA ASP A 469 9.08 -19.89 9.77
C ASP A 469 10.39 -19.13 10.03
N PRO A 470 11.16 -18.74 9.00
CA PRO A 470 12.39 -17.96 9.18
C PRO A 470 12.18 -16.67 10.00
N VAL A 471 10.99 -16.06 9.89
CA VAL A 471 10.60 -14.86 10.62
C VAL A 471 10.52 -15.09 12.14
N ASP A 472 10.33 -16.33 12.59
CA ASP A 472 10.22 -16.65 14.02
C ASP A 472 11.47 -16.25 14.80
N GLN A 473 12.64 -16.37 14.16
CA GLN A 473 13.92 -15.98 14.77
C GLN A 473 14.06 -14.47 15.01
N PHE A 474 13.28 -13.65 14.30
CA PHE A 474 13.36 -12.20 14.37
C PHE A 474 12.34 -11.61 15.33
N TRP A 475 11.15 -12.19 15.43
CA TRP A 475 10.12 -11.66 16.33
C TRP A 475 10.29 -12.13 17.78
N LEU A 476 10.76 -13.36 18.03
CA LEU A 476 10.95 -13.92 19.37
C LEU A 476 11.83 -13.04 20.29
N PRO A 477 12.97 -12.48 19.83
CA PRO A 477 13.77 -11.57 20.65
C PRO A 477 13.07 -10.25 21.01
N THR A 478 12.05 -9.86 20.24
CA THR A 478 11.33 -8.58 20.42
C THR A 478 10.00 -8.73 21.17
N ALA A 479 9.32 -9.86 21.02
CA ALA A 479 8.09 -10.21 21.72
C ALA A 479 8.41 -11.25 22.80
N THR A 480 8.94 -10.78 23.93
CA THR A 480 9.52 -11.63 24.97
C THR A 480 8.48 -12.44 25.76
N GLU A 481 7.20 -12.03 25.74
CA GLU A 481 6.12 -12.66 26.49
C GLU A 481 4.77 -12.57 25.78
N TYR A 482 3.86 -13.46 26.16
CA TYR A 482 2.46 -13.45 25.76
C TYR A 482 1.58 -13.68 26.99
N ASP A 483 0.63 -12.77 27.24
CA ASP A 483 -0.25 -12.82 28.43
C ASP A 483 0.53 -12.99 29.76
N GLY A 484 1.66 -12.28 29.87
CA GLY A 484 2.57 -12.33 31.02
C GLY A 484 3.43 -13.60 31.14
N LYS A 485 3.39 -14.50 30.15
CA LYS A 485 4.18 -15.73 30.11
C LYS A 485 5.37 -15.56 29.16
N PRO A 486 6.62 -15.63 29.63
CA PRO A 486 7.79 -15.49 28.78
C PRO A 486 7.92 -16.66 27.79
N PHE A 487 8.42 -16.38 26.59
CA PHE A 487 8.86 -17.42 25.65
C PHE A 487 10.22 -17.97 26.08
N ARG A 488 10.37 -19.30 26.13
CA ARG A 488 11.64 -19.97 26.45
C ARG A 488 11.98 -21.03 25.41
N SER A 489 13.15 -20.89 24.80
CA SER A 489 13.68 -21.94 23.93
C SER A 489 14.06 -23.14 24.77
N ILE A 490 13.66 -24.33 24.35
CA ILE A 490 14.09 -25.57 25.01
C ILE A 490 15.56 -25.91 24.70
N THR A 491 16.19 -25.21 23.76
CA THR A 491 17.62 -25.39 23.45
C THR A 491 18.55 -24.56 24.35
N GLN A 492 17.99 -23.66 25.16
CA GLN A 492 18.74 -22.78 26.07
C GLN A 492 18.58 -23.20 27.55
N GLY A 493 19.60 -22.94 28.37
CA GLY A 493 19.52 -23.01 29.83
C GLY A 493 19.18 -24.40 30.42
N SER A 494 18.73 -24.43 31.69
CA SER A 494 18.07 -25.60 32.28
C SER A 494 16.57 -25.56 31.97
N ALA A 495 15.98 -26.73 31.68
CA ALA A 495 14.56 -26.78 31.29
C ALA A 495 13.61 -26.80 32.50
N ASP A 496 14.16 -26.79 33.73
CA ASP A 496 13.46 -26.88 35.02
C ASP A 496 12.29 -27.88 35.02
N LEU A 497 12.47 -29.01 34.36
CA LEU A 497 11.45 -30.05 34.17
C LEU A 497 11.17 -30.85 35.45
N ASP A 498 12.03 -30.70 36.46
CA ASP A 498 11.98 -31.45 37.71
C ASP A 498 10.76 -31.09 38.57
N LYS A 499 10.10 -29.96 38.27
CA LYS A 499 8.85 -29.53 38.94
C LYS A 499 7.59 -30.23 38.41
N PHE A 500 7.69 -31.00 37.34
CA PHE A 500 6.58 -31.72 36.73
C PHE A 500 6.78 -33.24 36.85
N GLU A 501 5.73 -33.95 37.28
CA GLU A 501 5.75 -35.41 37.32
C GLU A 501 5.80 -35.98 35.89
N ALA A 502 6.64 -37.01 35.68
CA ALA A 502 6.64 -37.75 34.42
C ALA A 502 5.29 -38.50 34.25
N ALA A 503 4.77 -38.52 33.03
CA ALA A 503 3.58 -39.28 32.71
C ALA A 503 3.84 -40.77 33.01
N LYS A 504 2.93 -41.41 33.75
CA LYS A 504 3.01 -42.86 33.99
C LYS A 504 2.84 -43.57 32.65
N PRO A 505 3.69 -44.57 32.31
CA PRO A 505 3.50 -45.34 31.08
C PRO A 505 2.12 -45.99 31.09
N GLU A 506 1.29 -45.71 30.08
CA GLU A 506 0.15 -46.57 29.76
C GLU A 506 0.70 -47.83 29.08
N ASP A 507 0.20 -48.98 29.54
CA ASP A 507 0.54 -50.35 29.12
C ASP A 507 1.89 -50.95 29.58
N GLY A 508 1.86 -51.56 30.77
CA GLY A 508 1.92 -53.04 30.87
C GLY A 508 3.07 -53.83 30.25
N ALA A 509 4.20 -53.22 29.88
CA ALA A 509 5.41 -53.95 29.45
C ALA A 509 6.35 -54.15 30.65
N ASP A 510 6.16 -55.27 31.33
CA ASP A 510 7.14 -55.89 32.23
C ASP A 510 8.40 -56.24 31.40
N GLY A 511 9.37 -55.33 31.42
CA GLY A 511 10.63 -55.43 30.68
C GLY A 511 11.78 -55.04 31.60
N GLY A 512 12.19 -55.98 32.45
CA GLY A 512 13.31 -55.82 33.36
C GLY A 512 14.59 -55.39 32.64
N ALA A 513 14.95 -54.13 32.80
CA ALA A 513 16.34 -53.69 32.81
C ALA A 513 16.66 -53.37 34.27
N ALA A 514 17.55 -54.16 34.87
CA ALA A 514 18.11 -53.87 36.17
C ALA A 514 18.73 -52.48 36.11
N GLU A 515 18.16 -51.52 36.85
CA GLU A 515 18.80 -50.26 37.17
C GLU A 515 20.11 -50.58 37.91
N ALA A 516 21.21 -50.60 37.18
CA ALA A 516 22.50 -50.36 37.80
C ALA A 516 22.41 -48.94 38.36
N GLN A 517 22.26 -48.82 39.68
CA GLN A 517 22.39 -47.55 40.39
C GLN A 517 23.83 -47.06 40.19
N THR A 518 24.05 -46.31 39.12
CA THR A 518 25.28 -45.57 38.90
C THR A 518 25.39 -44.57 40.05
N SER A 519 26.43 -44.68 40.88
CA SER A 519 26.60 -43.74 41.99
C SER A 519 26.76 -42.32 41.44
N GLU A 520 26.26 -41.29 42.14
CA GLU A 520 26.54 -39.88 41.78
C GLU A 520 28.04 -39.67 41.54
N SER A 521 28.89 -40.37 42.31
CA SER A 521 30.35 -40.29 42.18
C SER A 521 30.90 -40.81 40.85
N ASP A 522 30.23 -41.75 40.18
CA ASP A 522 30.67 -42.27 38.89
C ASP A 522 30.22 -41.38 37.74
N MET A 523 29.04 -40.75 37.87
CA MET A 523 28.60 -39.71 36.93
C MET A 523 29.50 -38.47 36.99
N ASP A 524 29.89 -38.04 38.19
CA ASP A 524 30.82 -36.91 38.36
C ASP A 524 32.17 -37.17 37.69
N LYS A 525 32.70 -38.40 37.81
CA LYS A 525 33.95 -38.80 37.13
C LYS A 525 33.80 -38.77 35.60
N LEU A 526 32.67 -39.24 35.08
CA LEU A 526 32.39 -39.21 33.64
C LEU A 526 32.31 -37.77 33.14
N ILE A 527 31.57 -36.90 33.84
CA ILE A 527 31.45 -35.47 33.52
C ILE A 527 32.85 -34.82 33.51
N ALA A 528 33.67 -35.08 34.52
CA ALA A 528 35.03 -34.54 34.60
C ALA A 528 35.91 -35.03 33.43
N MET A 529 35.78 -36.30 33.03
CA MET A 529 36.53 -36.86 31.91
C MET A 529 36.12 -36.23 30.57
N ILE A 530 34.81 -36.01 30.35
CA ILE A 530 34.30 -35.36 29.14
C ILE A 530 34.79 -33.92 29.08
N LYS A 531 34.70 -33.15 30.19
CA LYS A 531 35.22 -31.78 30.28
C LYS A 531 36.71 -31.69 29.94
N LEU A 532 37.52 -32.60 30.50
CA LEU A 532 38.95 -32.65 30.23
C LEU A 532 39.25 -32.96 28.75
N THR A 533 38.43 -33.79 28.13
CA THR A 533 38.63 -34.25 26.74
C THR A 533 38.22 -33.17 25.73
N LEU A 534 37.08 -32.51 25.95
CA LEU A 534 36.54 -31.50 25.03
C LEU A 534 37.16 -30.11 25.25
N GLY A 535 37.71 -29.83 26.43
CA GLY A 535 38.44 -28.58 26.69
C GLY A 535 37.60 -27.34 26.38
N GLU A 536 38.08 -26.51 25.46
CA GLU A 536 37.43 -25.25 25.05
C GLU A 536 36.36 -25.45 23.95
N GLU A 537 36.13 -26.67 23.45
CA GLU A 537 35.07 -26.96 22.46
C GLU A 537 33.66 -26.88 23.07
N VAL A 538 33.55 -27.02 24.39
CA VAL A 538 32.29 -26.87 25.15
C VAL A 538 32.52 -25.98 26.37
N LYS A 539 31.54 -25.13 26.70
CA LYS A 539 31.62 -24.24 27.86
C LYS A 539 31.44 -24.99 29.18
N ASP A 540 30.56 -26.00 29.21
CA ASP A 540 30.29 -26.83 30.37
C ASP A 540 29.71 -28.21 29.99
N VAL A 541 29.72 -29.15 30.93
CA VAL A 541 29.08 -30.48 30.83
C VAL A 541 28.34 -30.75 32.12
N ARG A 542 27.04 -31.02 32.03
CA ARG A 542 26.13 -31.25 33.16
C ARG A 542 25.17 -32.38 32.88
N SER A 543 24.68 -33.04 33.94
CA SER A 543 23.54 -33.93 33.84
C SER A 543 22.27 -33.14 33.50
N SER A 544 21.29 -33.78 32.86
CA SER A 544 20.03 -33.13 32.52
C SER A 544 18.86 -34.10 32.59
N SER A 545 17.75 -33.63 33.15
CA SER A 545 16.46 -34.35 33.19
C SER A 545 15.63 -34.23 31.91
N ARG A 546 16.18 -33.54 30.89
CA ARG A 546 15.55 -33.36 29.57
C ARG A 546 15.70 -34.56 28.62
N LEU A 547 16.61 -35.48 28.91
CA LEU A 547 16.90 -36.63 28.06
C LEU A 547 16.27 -37.89 28.65
N THR A 548 15.70 -38.73 27.80
CA THR A 548 15.16 -40.05 28.17
C THR A 548 15.83 -41.17 27.39
N GLU A 549 15.97 -41.02 26.08
CA GLU A 549 16.54 -42.04 25.18
C GLU A 549 17.92 -41.62 24.67
N SER A 550 18.12 -40.33 24.42
CA SER A 550 19.39 -39.80 23.92
C SER A 550 20.46 -39.75 25.01
N PRO A 551 21.71 -40.17 24.72
CA PRO A 551 22.78 -40.20 25.72
C PRO A 551 23.31 -38.81 26.09
N VAL A 552 23.33 -37.88 25.13
CA VAL A 552 23.81 -36.50 25.28
C VAL A 552 23.10 -35.58 24.29
N CYS A 553 23.00 -34.28 24.60
CA CYS A 553 22.56 -33.24 23.67
C CYS A 553 23.37 -31.95 23.87
N LEU A 554 23.45 -31.12 22.83
CA LEU A 554 24.00 -29.76 22.92
C LEU A 554 22.90 -28.76 23.28
N VAL A 555 23.29 -27.77 24.07
CA VAL A 555 22.41 -26.68 24.54
C VAL A 555 23.21 -25.37 24.54
N ALA A 556 22.54 -24.26 24.26
CA ALA A 556 23.06 -22.93 24.53
C ALA A 556 22.90 -22.63 26.04
N ASP A 557 23.78 -21.78 26.59
CA ASP A 557 23.57 -21.29 27.96
C ASP A 557 22.42 -20.28 28.01
N GLU A 558 21.93 -20.03 29.22
CA GLU A 558 20.87 -19.04 29.44
C GLU A 558 21.36 -17.63 29.05
N GLY A 559 20.64 -16.97 28.15
CA GLY A 559 21.01 -15.65 27.61
C GLY A 559 21.94 -15.68 26.39
N ASP A 560 22.50 -16.84 26.02
CA ASP A 560 23.26 -17.00 24.78
C ASP A 560 22.31 -17.06 23.58
N VAL A 561 22.83 -16.87 22.36
CA VAL A 561 22.05 -16.95 21.12
C VAL A 561 21.47 -18.36 20.94
N ASP A 562 20.20 -18.47 20.53
CA ASP A 562 19.57 -19.76 20.22
C ASP A 562 20.34 -20.49 19.11
N MET A 563 20.50 -21.81 19.26
CA MET A 563 21.31 -22.62 18.34
C MET A 563 20.84 -22.54 16.88
N HIS A 564 19.54 -22.43 16.65
CA HIS A 564 19.00 -22.32 15.30
C HIS A 564 19.27 -20.94 14.70
N PHE A 565 19.10 -19.88 15.50
CA PHE A 565 19.42 -18.53 15.06
C PHE A 565 20.91 -18.35 14.76
N GLU A 566 21.80 -18.93 15.57
CA GLU A 566 23.24 -18.94 15.30
C GLU A 566 23.55 -19.60 13.93
N ARG A 567 22.92 -20.75 13.64
CA ARG A 567 23.08 -21.44 12.36
C ARG A 567 22.60 -20.58 11.20
N LEU A 568 21.48 -19.87 11.35
CA LEU A 568 20.96 -18.94 10.36
C LEU A 568 21.96 -17.80 10.08
N LEU A 569 22.50 -17.16 11.12
CA LEU A 569 23.49 -16.08 10.97
C LEU A 569 24.74 -16.54 10.22
N ARG A 570 25.27 -17.74 10.57
CA ARG A 570 26.43 -18.33 9.89
C ARG A 570 26.15 -18.61 8.41
N GLN A 571 24.96 -19.09 8.05
CA GLN A 571 24.57 -19.31 6.65
C GLN A 571 24.53 -18.00 5.84
N HIS A 572 24.11 -16.90 6.48
CA HIS A 572 24.07 -15.57 5.88
C HIS A 572 25.40 -14.81 5.97
N GLN A 573 26.49 -15.46 6.40
CA GLN A 573 27.81 -14.84 6.60
C GLN A 573 27.77 -13.61 7.54
N GLN A 574 26.81 -13.58 8.45
CA GLN A 574 26.72 -12.58 9.50
C GLN A 574 27.54 -13.03 10.71
N PRO A 575 28.24 -12.12 11.41
CA PRO A 575 28.97 -12.48 12.61
C PRO A 575 27.97 -12.91 13.69
N VAL A 576 28.23 -14.06 14.31
CA VAL A 576 27.55 -14.46 15.54
C VAL A 576 28.15 -13.60 16.65
N MET A 577 27.36 -12.71 17.25
CA MET A 577 27.79 -12.03 18.47
C MET A 577 27.65 -13.03 19.62
N GLY A 578 28.78 -13.61 20.02
CA GLY A 578 28.93 -14.45 21.21
C GLY A 578 29.89 -13.79 22.19
#